data_AF-A0A1A7YEK5-F1
#
_entry.id   AF-A0A1A7YEK5-F1
#
_cell.length_a   1.000
_cell.length_b   1.000
_cell.length_c   1.000
_cell.angle_alpha   90.00
_cell.angle_beta   90.00
_cell.angle_gamma   90.00
#
_symmetry.space_group_name_H-M   'P 1'
#
loop_
_entity.id
_entity.type
_entity.pdbx_description
1 polymer ?
#
loop_
_entity_poly.entity_id
_entity_poly.type
_entity_poly.pdbx_seq_one_letter_code
_entity_poly.pdbx_strand_id
1 'polypeptide(L)'
;VNSMYQYSLETYLQVFDLSLRRSLPHSSLDLRLESIINTLTDNVYNYGCTGLFERHKLLFSFNMTVKIEQAEGRAPQEELEFLIKGNLSLERSTHKKPCDWLPGQGWEDVVKLAELFPELFASLPRDIEKNPTDWKDWYDLDAPEQAPFPMKYEENLSAFQKLLLLRCFRVDRVIR
;
A
#
# COMPACT_ATOMS: atom_id res chain seq x y z
N VAL A 1 -19.40 4.55 -4.19
CA VAL A 1 -19.88 3.79 -3.01
C VAL A 1 -21.11 2.99 -3.44
N ASN A 2 -21.15 1.67 -3.18
CA ASN A 2 -22.23 0.77 -3.60
C ASN A 2 -23.36 0.78 -2.55
N SER A 3 -24.61 0.89 -2.99
CA SER A 3 -25.79 0.93 -2.10
C SER A 3 -26.00 -0.35 -1.29
N MET A 4 -25.38 -1.47 -1.69
CA MET A 4 -25.45 -2.74 -0.96
C MET A 4 -24.52 -2.81 0.26
N TYR A 5 -23.57 -1.89 0.41
CA TYR A 5 -22.62 -1.90 1.53
C TYR A 5 -23.10 -0.97 2.64
N GLN A 6 -24.12 -1.44 3.36
CA GLN A 6 -24.69 -0.72 4.49
C GLN A 6 -24.43 -1.49 5.77
N TYR A 7 -23.69 -0.85 6.67
CA TYR A 7 -23.41 -1.35 8.00
C TYR A 7 -23.88 -0.30 9.00
N SER A 8 -24.68 -0.71 9.98
CA SER A 8 -25.08 0.18 11.07
C SER A 8 -24.03 0.15 12.18
N LEU A 9 -23.94 1.25 12.93
CA LEU A 9 -23.13 1.30 14.15
C LEU A 9 -23.57 0.23 15.16
N GLU A 10 -24.88 -0.04 15.24
CA GLU A 10 -25.43 -1.06 16.12
C GLU A 10 -24.87 -2.46 15.83
N THR A 11 -24.83 -2.88 14.56
CA THR A 11 -24.27 -4.20 14.23
C THR A 11 -22.77 -4.25 14.45
N TYR A 12 -22.05 -3.14 14.23
CA TYR A 12 -20.64 -3.05 14.61
C TYR A 12 -20.43 -3.25 16.12
N LEU A 13 -21.25 -2.62 16.97
CA LEU A 13 -21.15 -2.77 18.43
C LEU A 13 -21.41 -4.21 18.88
N GLN A 14 -22.27 -4.97 18.18
CA GLN A 14 -22.46 -6.40 18.45
C GLN A 14 -21.20 -7.21 18.14
N VAL A 15 -20.53 -6.93 17.01
CA VAL A 15 -19.23 -7.55 16.66
C VAL A 15 -18.15 -7.17 17.68
N PHE A 16 -18.17 -5.93 18.15
CA PHE A 16 -17.25 -5.44 19.18
C PHE A 16 -17.43 -6.18 20.51
N ASP A 17 -18.66 -6.29 21.04
CA ASP A 17 -18.95 -7.02 22.27
C ASP A 17 -18.58 -8.50 22.15
N LEU A 18 -18.89 -9.13 21.00
CA LEU A 18 -18.49 -10.50 20.71
C LEU A 18 -16.97 -10.67 20.76
N SER A 19 -16.22 -9.72 20.22
CA SER A 19 -14.75 -9.75 20.19
C SER A 19 -14.15 -9.60 21.59
N LEU A 20 -14.73 -8.77 22.45
CA LEU A 20 -14.33 -8.66 23.86
C LEU A 20 -14.51 -9.97 24.62
N ARG A 21 -15.62 -10.68 24.37
CA ARG A 21 -15.92 -11.97 25.03
C ARG A 21 -15.08 -13.13 24.53
N ARG A 22 -14.79 -13.18 23.22
CA ARG A 22 -14.09 -14.31 22.58
C ARG A 22 -12.57 -14.20 22.56
N SER A 23 -12.05 -12.98 22.70
CA SER A 23 -10.60 -12.76 22.74
C SER A 23 -9.97 -13.47 23.94
N LEU A 24 -8.75 -13.97 23.75
CA LEU A 24 -8.03 -14.72 24.78
C LEU A 24 -7.84 -13.84 26.04
N PRO A 25 -8.21 -14.36 27.22
CA PRO A 25 -7.97 -13.66 28.47
C PRO A 25 -6.48 -13.71 28.80
N HIS A 26 -5.97 -12.63 29.38
CA HIS A 26 -4.59 -12.54 29.83
C HIS A 26 -4.51 -11.72 31.12
N SER A 27 -3.55 -12.06 32.00
CA SER A 27 -3.35 -11.39 33.29
C SER A 27 -2.69 -10.01 33.13
N SER A 28 -1.70 -9.90 32.26
CA SER A 28 -1.16 -8.61 31.79
C SER A 28 -2.19 -7.87 30.94
N LEU A 29 -2.43 -6.61 31.28
CA LEU A 29 -3.35 -5.72 30.57
C LEU A 29 -2.92 -5.51 29.11
N ASP A 30 -1.63 -5.31 28.86
CA ASP A 30 -1.12 -5.01 27.51
C ASP A 30 -1.36 -6.19 26.56
N LEU A 31 -1.02 -7.40 27.00
CA LEU A 31 -1.25 -8.63 26.24
C LEU A 31 -2.75 -8.95 26.08
N ARG A 32 -3.57 -8.54 27.05
CA ARG A 32 -5.03 -8.62 26.95
C ARG A 32 -5.56 -7.68 25.87
N LEU A 33 -5.09 -6.44 25.83
CA LEU A 33 -5.48 -5.45 24.84
C LEU A 33 -5.08 -5.88 23.42
N GLU A 34 -3.86 -6.38 23.25
CA GLU A 34 -3.38 -6.93 21.98
C GLU A 34 -4.29 -8.09 21.50
N SER A 35 -4.62 -9.02 22.40
CA SER A 35 -5.54 -10.13 22.08
C SER A 35 -6.93 -9.65 21.66
N ILE A 36 -7.44 -8.59 22.30
CA ILE A 36 -8.72 -7.97 21.92
C ILE A 36 -8.61 -7.34 20.53
N ILE A 37 -7.57 -6.54 20.28
CA ILE A 37 -7.36 -5.83 19.01
C ILE A 37 -7.27 -6.83 17.85
N ASN A 38 -6.50 -7.91 18.01
CA ASN A 38 -6.35 -8.96 17.00
C ASN A 38 -7.70 -9.65 16.72
N THR A 39 -8.41 -10.06 17.78
CA THR A 39 -9.72 -10.72 17.63
C THR A 39 -10.75 -9.79 16.99
N LEU A 40 -10.77 -8.51 17.37
CA LEU A 40 -11.68 -7.52 16.81
C LEU A 40 -11.40 -7.26 15.34
N THR A 41 -10.13 -7.09 14.98
CA THR A 41 -9.64 -6.94 13.61
C THR A 41 -10.15 -8.09 12.73
N ASP A 42 -9.91 -9.34 13.16
CA ASP A 42 -10.37 -10.52 12.42
C ASP A 42 -11.89 -10.59 12.31
N ASN A 43 -12.62 -10.35 13.41
CA ASN A 43 -14.08 -10.43 13.41
C ASN A 43 -14.71 -9.35 12.53
N VAL A 44 -14.19 -8.12 12.56
CA VAL A 44 -14.65 -7.02 11.70
C VAL A 44 -14.36 -7.33 10.24
N TYR A 45 -13.17 -7.85 9.92
CA TYR A 45 -12.84 -8.26 8.56
C TYR A 45 -13.78 -9.36 8.05
N ASN A 46 -13.97 -10.42 8.84
CA ASN A 46 -14.85 -11.54 8.49
C ASN A 46 -16.30 -11.07 8.33
N TYR A 47 -16.79 -10.26 9.26
CA TYR A 47 -18.15 -9.71 9.21
C TYR A 47 -18.34 -8.86 7.95
N GLY A 48 -17.42 -7.94 7.64
CA GLY A 48 -17.48 -7.15 6.41
C GLY A 48 -17.43 -8.03 5.15
N CYS A 49 -16.58 -9.06 5.13
CA CYS A 49 -16.48 -9.97 4.00
C CYS A 49 -17.74 -10.81 3.74
N THR A 50 -18.64 -10.99 4.72
CA THR A 50 -19.92 -11.68 4.48
C THR A 50 -20.87 -10.87 3.60
N GLY A 51 -20.82 -9.54 3.66
CA GLY A 51 -21.67 -8.63 2.89
C GLY A 51 -21.04 -8.08 1.60
N LEU A 52 -19.74 -8.36 1.37
CA LEU A 52 -18.99 -7.83 0.23
C LEU A 52 -18.95 -8.81 -0.94
N PHE A 53 -19.07 -8.29 -2.16
CA PHE A 53 -18.70 -9.07 -3.35
C PHE A 53 -17.21 -9.42 -3.31
N GLU A 54 -16.86 -10.61 -3.80
CA GLU A 54 -15.49 -11.14 -3.82
C GLU A 54 -14.48 -10.14 -4.39
N ARG A 55 -14.83 -9.50 -5.51
CA ARG A 55 -13.98 -8.49 -6.18
C ARG A 55 -13.59 -7.29 -5.32
N HIS A 56 -14.30 -7.01 -4.22
CA HIS A 56 -14.01 -5.87 -3.35
C HIS A 56 -13.39 -6.28 -2.01
N LYS A 57 -13.25 -7.58 -1.71
CA LYS A 57 -12.66 -8.03 -0.45
C LYS A 57 -11.19 -7.62 -0.33
N LEU A 58 -10.43 -7.69 -1.42
CA LEU A 58 -9.04 -7.24 -1.45
C LEU A 58 -8.93 -5.73 -1.15
N LEU A 59 -9.79 -4.91 -1.76
CA LEU A 59 -9.82 -3.46 -1.50
C LEU A 59 -10.19 -3.16 -0.04
N PHE A 60 -11.15 -3.91 0.51
CA PHE A 60 -11.54 -3.76 1.91
C PHE A 60 -10.40 -4.14 2.86
N SER A 61 -9.74 -5.28 2.61
CA SER A 61 -8.54 -5.72 3.36
C SER A 61 -7.45 -4.66 3.30
N PHE A 62 -7.11 -4.19 2.10
CA PHE A 62 -6.12 -3.12 1.90
C PHE A 62 -6.48 -1.85 2.66
N ASN A 63 -7.72 -1.36 2.55
CA ASN A 63 -8.15 -0.15 3.27
C ASN A 63 -8.08 -0.32 4.79
N MET A 64 -8.45 -1.48 5.32
CA MET A 64 -8.37 -1.78 6.75
C MET A 64 -6.92 -1.81 7.23
N THR A 65 -6.03 -2.51 6.50
CA THR A 65 -4.59 -2.54 6.78
C THR A 65 -4.00 -1.13 6.75
N VAL A 66 -4.28 -0.34 5.72
CA VAL A 66 -3.78 1.04 5.63
C VAL A 66 -4.25 1.90 6.80
N LYS A 67 -5.50 1.72 7.28
CA LYS A 67 -6.00 2.47 8.45
C LYS A 67 -5.27 2.09 9.74
N ILE A 68 -4.90 0.82 9.90
CA ILE A 68 -4.10 0.34 11.02
C ILE A 68 -2.67 0.92 10.92
N GLU A 69 -2.03 0.78 9.76
CA GLU A 69 -0.68 1.30 9.51
C GLU A 69 -0.61 2.83 9.66
N GLN A 70 -1.66 3.56 9.30
CA GLN A 70 -1.81 5.00 9.52
C GLN A 70 -1.85 5.36 11.00
N ALA A 71 -2.61 4.60 11.80
CA ALA A 71 -2.70 4.82 13.25
C ALA A 71 -1.33 4.61 13.93
N GLU A 72 -0.48 3.74 13.36
CA GLU A 72 0.86 3.45 13.85
C GLU A 72 1.96 4.29 13.17
N GLY A 73 1.58 5.24 12.29
CA GLY A 73 2.51 6.16 11.62
C GLY A 73 3.38 5.53 10.53
N ARG A 74 3.08 4.30 10.09
CA ARG A 74 3.86 3.56 9.08
C ARG A 74 3.41 3.75 7.63
N ALA A 75 2.22 4.31 7.41
CA ALA A 75 1.70 4.65 6.09
C ALA A 75 1.13 6.08 6.08
N PRO A 76 1.97 7.12 6.06
CA PRO A 76 1.52 8.52 6.06
C PRO A 76 0.46 8.83 4.99
N GLN A 77 -0.43 9.77 5.29
CA GLN A 77 -1.51 10.17 4.38
C GLN A 77 -0.97 10.63 3.01
N GLU A 78 0.17 11.31 2.99
CA GLU A 78 0.85 11.78 1.77
C GLU A 78 1.31 10.62 0.87
N GLU A 79 1.86 9.56 1.46
CA GLU A 79 2.25 8.34 0.73
C GLU A 79 1.00 7.66 0.13
N LEU A 80 -0.09 7.54 0.90
CA LEU A 80 -1.35 6.99 0.40
C LEU A 80 -1.93 7.81 -0.75
N GLU A 81 -1.87 9.14 -0.66
CA GLU A 81 -2.33 10.01 -1.73
C GLU A 81 -1.52 9.85 -3.01
N PHE A 82 -0.20 9.69 -2.90
CA PHE A 82 0.64 9.37 -4.04
C PHE A 82 0.30 7.99 -4.63
N LEU A 83 0.09 6.97 -3.78
CA LEU A 83 -0.29 5.63 -4.24
C LEU A 83 -1.60 5.66 -5.06
N ILE A 84 -2.58 6.47 -4.64
CA ILE A 84 -3.88 6.55 -5.32
C ILE A 84 -3.81 7.42 -6.58
N LYS A 85 -3.15 8.59 -6.49
CA LYS A 85 -3.22 9.63 -7.53
C LYS A 85 -2.04 9.59 -8.50
N GLY A 86 -0.86 9.22 -8.03
CA GLY A 86 0.40 9.38 -8.77
C GLY A 86 0.71 10.84 -9.08
N ASN A 87 1.48 11.08 -10.13
CA ASN A 87 1.72 12.42 -10.65
C ASN A 87 0.54 12.90 -11.51
N LEU A 88 -0.17 13.91 -11.02
CA LEU A 88 -1.28 14.58 -11.71
C LEU A 88 -0.84 15.81 -12.53
N SER A 89 0.46 16.11 -12.56
CA SER A 89 0.97 17.30 -13.24
C SER A 89 0.82 17.15 -14.75
N LEU A 90 0.29 18.19 -15.39
CA LEU A 90 0.20 18.27 -16.85
C LEU A 90 1.53 18.68 -17.49
N GLU A 91 2.41 19.28 -16.69
CA GLU A 91 3.76 19.66 -17.10
C GLU A 91 4.70 18.47 -16.97
N ARG A 92 5.49 18.22 -18.02
CA ARG A 92 6.54 17.21 -17.99
C ARG A 92 7.69 17.67 -17.10
N SER A 93 8.27 16.75 -16.36
CA SER A 93 9.45 17.04 -15.56
C SER A 93 10.62 17.51 -16.43
N THR A 94 11.51 18.30 -15.82
CA THR A 94 12.77 18.73 -16.45
C THR A 94 13.75 17.57 -16.65
N HIS A 95 13.55 16.46 -15.94
CA HIS A 95 14.37 15.27 -16.02
C HIS A 95 14.00 14.45 -17.25
N LYS A 96 14.93 14.36 -18.21
CA LYS A 96 14.72 13.55 -19.40
C LYS A 96 14.60 12.08 -19.03
N LYS A 97 13.63 11.39 -19.65
CA LYS A 97 13.45 9.95 -19.51
C LYS A 97 14.73 9.21 -19.97
N PRO A 98 15.35 8.36 -19.13
CA PRO A 98 16.63 7.72 -19.43
C PRO A 98 16.49 6.49 -20.34
N CYS A 99 15.30 5.90 -20.41
CA CYS A 99 15.09 4.62 -21.09
C CYS A 99 13.73 4.56 -21.83
N ASP A 100 13.69 3.86 -22.96
CA ASP A 100 12.48 3.79 -23.80
C ASP A 100 11.42 2.82 -23.26
N TRP A 101 11.84 1.77 -22.55
CA TRP A 101 10.96 0.72 -22.04
C TRP A 101 10.03 1.20 -20.91
N LEU A 102 10.43 2.22 -20.15
CA LEU A 102 9.57 2.81 -19.12
C LEU A 102 8.55 3.76 -19.78
N PRO A 103 7.24 3.63 -19.50
CA PRO A 103 6.24 4.57 -19.98
C PRO A 103 6.51 5.99 -19.46
N GLY A 104 6.16 7.00 -20.27
CA GLY A 104 6.36 8.40 -19.88
C GLY A 104 5.68 8.76 -18.55
N GLN A 105 4.43 8.33 -18.35
CA GLN A 105 3.73 8.54 -17.07
C GLN A 105 4.46 7.90 -15.89
N GLY A 106 4.97 6.67 -16.05
CA GLY A 106 5.72 5.99 -15.00
C GLY A 106 7.00 6.74 -14.63
N TRP A 107 7.69 7.31 -15.62
CA TRP A 107 8.84 8.19 -15.37
C TRP A 107 8.46 9.47 -14.63
N GLU A 108 7.36 10.13 -15.01
CA GLU A 108 6.86 11.31 -14.29
C GLU A 108 6.47 10.97 -12.85
N ASP A 109 5.94 9.77 -12.60
CA ASP A 109 5.66 9.26 -11.25
C ASP A 109 6.97 9.03 -10.48
N VAL A 110 8.00 8.44 -11.09
CA VAL A 110 9.34 8.26 -10.49
C VAL A 110 9.92 9.60 -10.04
N VAL A 111 9.93 10.59 -10.93
CA VAL A 111 10.48 11.92 -10.62
C VAL A 111 9.68 12.55 -9.49
N LYS A 112 8.35 12.43 -9.52
CA LYS A 112 7.50 12.99 -8.47
C LYS A 112 7.68 12.29 -7.12
N LEU A 113 7.86 10.98 -7.12
CA LEU A 113 8.15 10.19 -5.92
C LEU A 113 9.47 10.68 -5.27
N ALA A 114 10.50 10.92 -6.09
CA ALA A 114 11.79 11.43 -5.64
C ALA A 114 11.71 12.85 -5.06
N GLU A 115 10.83 13.71 -5.62
CA GLU A 115 10.59 15.06 -5.10
C GLU A 115 9.82 15.08 -3.77
N LEU A 116 8.77 14.25 -3.65
CA LEU A 116 7.89 14.24 -2.49
C LEU A 116 8.55 13.55 -1.28
N PHE A 117 9.35 12.51 -1.53
CA PHE A 117 9.94 11.67 -0.48
C PHE A 117 11.46 11.53 -0.68
N PRO A 118 12.22 12.63 -0.61
CA PRO A 118 13.64 12.67 -0.96
C PRO A 118 14.50 11.79 -0.04
N GLU A 119 14.13 11.65 1.23
CA GLU A 119 14.86 10.82 2.21
C GLU A 119 15.03 9.36 1.75
N LEU A 120 14.07 8.85 1.01
CA LEU A 120 14.04 7.46 0.53
C LEU A 120 14.35 7.35 -0.96
N PHE A 121 13.87 8.29 -1.77
CA PHE A 121 13.81 8.16 -3.22
C PHE A 121 14.63 9.21 -4.00
N ALA A 122 15.36 10.13 -3.34
CA ALA A 122 16.10 11.19 -4.06
C ALA A 122 17.09 10.66 -5.12
N SER A 123 17.69 9.48 -4.90
CA SER A 123 18.61 8.87 -5.87
C SER A 123 17.93 8.05 -6.95
N LEU A 124 16.63 7.77 -6.83
CA LEU A 124 15.91 6.82 -7.70
C LEU A 124 16.04 7.16 -9.19
N PRO A 125 15.82 8.42 -9.64
CA PRO A 125 16.00 8.76 -11.06
C PRO A 125 17.42 8.45 -11.58
N ARG A 126 18.44 8.73 -10.77
CA ARG A 126 19.85 8.47 -11.12
C ARG A 126 20.19 6.99 -11.07
N ASP A 127 19.59 6.23 -10.15
CA ASP A 127 19.81 4.79 -10.02
C ASP A 127 19.23 4.05 -11.23
N ILE A 128 18.11 4.52 -11.78
CA ILE A 128 17.52 4.00 -13.03
C ILE A 128 18.39 4.34 -14.22
N GLU A 129 18.87 5.59 -14.32
CA GLU A 129 19.73 6.03 -15.42
C GLU A 129 21.06 5.27 -15.47
N LYS A 130 21.66 4.97 -14.31
CA LYS A 130 22.94 4.26 -14.22
C LYS A 130 22.83 2.75 -14.40
N ASN A 131 21.69 2.15 -14.07
CA ASN A 131 21.51 0.69 -14.06
C ASN A 131 20.28 0.27 -14.89
N PRO A 132 20.14 0.74 -16.15
CA PRO A 132 18.90 0.55 -16.90
C PRO A 132 18.58 -0.91 -17.19
N THR A 133 19.59 -1.79 -17.25
CA THR A 133 19.42 -3.22 -17.46
C THR A 133 18.76 -3.89 -16.26
N ASP A 134 19.27 -3.66 -15.04
CA ASP A 134 18.75 -4.29 -13.82
C ASP A 134 17.28 -3.89 -13.55
N TRP A 135 16.97 -2.61 -13.76
CA TRP A 135 15.60 -2.11 -13.63
C TRP A 135 14.67 -2.66 -14.71
N LYS A 136 15.17 -2.86 -15.93
CA LYS A 136 14.39 -3.44 -17.02
C LYS A 136 14.11 -4.92 -16.76
N ASP A 137 15.13 -5.67 -16.36
CA ASP A 137 15.00 -7.10 -16.05
C ASP A 137 13.98 -7.33 -14.93
N TRP A 138 13.99 -6.46 -13.91
CA TRP A 138 12.95 -6.48 -12.87
C TRP A 138 11.57 -6.06 -13.40
N TYR A 139 11.48 -4.99 -14.19
CA TYR A 139 10.24 -4.49 -14.78
C TYR A 139 9.53 -5.52 -15.69
N ASP A 140 10.31 -6.27 -16.47
CA ASP A 140 9.84 -7.27 -17.44
C ASP A 140 9.34 -8.57 -16.78
N LEU A 141 9.48 -8.72 -15.45
CA LEU A 141 8.92 -9.87 -14.72
C LEU A 141 7.39 -9.86 -14.72
N ASP A 142 6.78 -11.05 -14.69
CA ASP A 142 5.32 -11.18 -14.57
C ASP A 142 4.80 -10.69 -13.21
N ALA A 143 5.58 -10.93 -12.14
CA ALA A 143 5.28 -10.59 -10.76
C ALA A 143 6.50 -9.92 -10.09
N PRO A 144 6.85 -8.69 -10.49
CA PRO A 144 8.03 -7.98 -9.97
C PRO A 144 7.99 -7.78 -8.46
N GLU A 145 6.79 -7.68 -7.87
CA GLU A 145 6.61 -7.54 -6.42
C GLU A 145 6.99 -8.79 -5.61
N GLN A 146 7.20 -9.93 -6.27
CA GLN A 146 7.68 -11.17 -5.65
C GLN A 146 9.20 -11.36 -5.80
N ALA A 147 9.85 -10.54 -6.63
CA ALA A 147 11.29 -10.53 -6.78
C ALA A 147 11.91 -9.42 -5.92
N PRO A 148 13.19 -9.57 -5.51
CA PRO A 148 13.89 -8.50 -4.81
C PRO A 148 13.88 -7.21 -5.64
N PHE A 149 13.53 -6.09 -5.01
CA PHE A 149 13.61 -4.80 -5.68
C PHE A 149 15.07 -4.47 -6.02
N PRO A 150 15.33 -3.85 -7.20
CA PRO A 150 16.70 -3.53 -7.59
C PRO A 150 17.43 -2.67 -6.57
N MET A 151 18.76 -2.77 -6.55
CA MET A 151 19.64 -1.89 -5.78
C MET A 151 19.33 -1.92 -4.27
N LYS A 152 19.21 -0.74 -3.66
CA LYS A 152 19.03 -0.56 -2.21
C LYS A 152 17.57 -0.61 -1.76
N TYR A 153 16.61 -0.73 -2.68
CA TYR A 153 15.19 -0.52 -2.38
C TYR A 153 14.53 -1.73 -1.70
N GLU A 154 15.13 -2.92 -1.79
CA GLU A 154 14.63 -4.11 -1.10
C GLU A 154 14.74 -4.01 0.42
N GLU A 155 15.89 -3.54 0.92
CA GLU A 155 16.21 -3.56 2.36
C GLU A 155 15.80 -2.26 3.07
N ASN A 156 15.69 -1.15 2.34
CA ASN A 156 15.51 0.19 2.93
C ASN A 156 14.08 0.72 2.87
N LEU A 157 13.15 0.00 2.24
CA LEU A 157 11.76 0.43 2.10
C LEU A 157 10.82 -0.44 2.94
N SER A 158 9.85 0.19 3.58
CA SER A 158 8.72 -0.52 4.18
C SER A 158 7.87 -1.21 3.11
N ALA A 159 7.02 -2.16 3.52
CA ALA A 159 6.09 -2.82 2.60
C ALA A 159 5.19 -1.82 1.85
N PHE A 160 4.74 -0.75 2.52
CA PHE A 160 3.92 0.29 1.91
C PHE A 160 4.72 1.14 0.92
N GLN A 161 5.97 1.49 1.25
CA GLN A 161 6.85 2.24 0.36
C GLN A 161 7.26 1.46 -0.89
N LYS A 162 7.40 0.13 -0.77
CA LYS A 162 7.57 -0.76 -1.94
C LYS A 162 6.38 -0.70 -2.90
N LEU A 163 5.14 -0.49 -2.39
CA LEU A 163 3.98 -0.27 -3.26
C LEU A 163 4.06 1.06 -4.02
N LEU A 164 4.58 2.12 -3.41
CA LEU A 164 4.79 3.41 -4.09
C LEU A 164 5.78 3.26 -5.23
N LEU A 165 6.87 2.52 -5.00
CA LEU A 165 7.87 2.23 -6.02
C LEU A 165 7.26 1.38 -7.13
N LEU A 166 6.64 0.25 -6.79
CA LEU A 166 6.00 -0.65 -7.75
C LEU A 166 4.98 0.09 -8.62
N ARG A 167 4.20 1.00 -8.04
CA ARG A 167 3.25 1.83 -8.77
C ARG A 167 3.88 2.58 -9.94
N CYS A 168 5.07 3.15 -9.74
CA CYS A 168 5.72 3.96 -10.77
C CYS A 168 6.11 3.14 -12.01
N PHE A 169 6.32 1.83 -11.84
CA PHE A 169 6.74 0.91 -12.90
C PHE A 169 5.56 0.11 -13.45
N ARG A 170 4.75 -0.48 -12.59
CA ARG A 170 3.75 -1.50 -12.93
C ARG A 170 2.43 -1.23 -12.20
N VAL A 171 1.75 -0.17 -12.63
CA VAL A 171 0.42 0.22 -12.10
C VAL A 171 -0.57 -0.93 -12.18
N ASP A 172 -0.48 -1.79 -13.21
CA ASP A 172 -1.30 -2.99 -13.41
C ASP A 172 -1.19 -4.02 -12.28
N ARG A 173 -0.08 -4.01 -11.53
CA ARG A 173 0.16 -4.88 -10.37
C ARG A 173 -0.39 -4.31 -9.07
N VAL A 174 -0.69 -3.01 -9.03
CA VAL A 174 -1.19 -2.29 -7.84
C VAL A 174 -2.69 -2.04 -7.93
N ILE A 175 -3.16 -1.58 -9.09
CA ILE A 175 -4.55 -1.19 -9.33
C ILE A 175 -5.12 -2.15 -10.38
N ARG A 176 -6.13 -2.93 -9.98
CA ARG A 176 -6.81 -3.89 -10.85
C ARG A 176 -8.28 -3.54 -11.02
#